data_AF-A0A519DQ69-F1
#
_entry.id   AF-A0A519DQ69-F1
#
_cell.length_a   1.000
_cell.length_b   1.000
_cell.length_c   1.000
_cell.angle_alpha   90.00
_cell.angle_beta   90.00
_cell.angle_gamma   90.00
#
_symmetry.space_group_name_H-M   'P 1'
#
loop_
_entity.id
_entity.type
_entity.pdbx_description
1 polymer ?
#
loop_
_entity_poly.entity_id
_entity_poly.type
_entity_poly.pdbx_seq_one_letter_code
_entity_poly.pdbx_strand_id
1 'polypeptide(L)'
;MNITDEDARKMLAKMLGDDSILIVKEKKKKETHKQSTCRICEEEFTYEVKKGKAPTLCQSEECRKTHRRNIRKPKPKVIRTNVCAGNECENVIVQKGKGRTITRCEDCQVILRQKQNAEYRAKTFVPLQRVGACIDCNCQLETMTGRGKMKLRCVECQKKNHAKIARESAKTNYKPVVRKFTCRLCEKEHEQEGRGKLRVQCTDCVSKPTPKTKSAAQELLETLSQEQKDAIDMWKSMLGE
;
A
#
# COMPACT_ATOMS: atom_id res chain seq x y z
N MET A 1 11.82 18.01 -39.20
CA MET A 1 13.21 17.53 -39.34
C MET A 1 13.60 16.92 -38.00
N ASN A 2 13.93 15.63 -37.97
CA ASN A 2 14.28 14.93 -36.74
C ASN A 2 15.77 15.15 -36.47
N ILE A 3 16.09 15.93 -35.44
CA ILE A 3 17.46 16.15 -34.99
C ILE A 3 17.89 14.88 -34.24
N THR A 4 19.02 14.29 -34.63
CA THR A 4 19.56 13.11 -33.96
C THR A 4 20.24 13.50 -32.64
N ASP A 5 20.31 12.60 -31.67
CA ASP A 5 20.98 12.84 -30.38
C ASP A 5 22.47 13.25 -30.55
N GLU A 6 23.11 12.84 -31.66
CA GLU A 6 24.46 13.28 -32.00
C GLU A 6 24.54 14.77 -32.38
N ASP A 7 23.55 15.26 -33.13
CA ASP A 7 23.50 16.65 -33.55
C ASP A 7 23.20 17.58 -32.35
N ALA A 8 22.34 17.14 -31.43
CA ALA A 8 22.06 17.85 -30.19
C ALA A 8 23.33 17.96 -29.31
N ARG A 9 24.13 16.90 -29.22
CA ARG A 9 25.42 16.92 -28.50
C ARG A 9 26.45 17.83 -29.15
N LYS A 10 26.55 17.83 -30.48
CA LYS A 10 27.47 18.73 -31.20
C LYS A 10 27.08 20.19 -31.01
N MET A 11 25.79 20.52 -31.00
CA MET A 11 25.33 21.89 -30.73
C MET A 11 25.61 22.31 -29.28
N LEU A 12 25.38 21.44 -28.30
CA LEU A 12 25.70 21.71 -26.89
C LEU A 12 27.19 21.93 -26.66
N ALA A 13 28.06 21.10 -27.26
CA ALA A 13 29.50 21.26 -27.17
C ALA A 13 29.97 22.60 -27.79
N LYS A 14 29.34 23.03 -28.89
CA LYS A 14 29.63 24.31 -29.55
C LYS A 14 29.16 25.53 -28.75
N MET A 15 28.07 25.40 -27.98
CA MET A 15 27.58 26.46 -27.10
C MET A 15 28.42 26.64 -25.83
N LEU A 16 29.07 25.58 -25.36
CA LEU A 16 29.87 25.62 -24.13
C LEU A 16 31.29 26.19 -24.33
N GLY A 17 31.68 26.55 -25.55
CA GLY A 17 32.95 27.25 -25.80
C GLY A 17 34.20 26.43 -25.49
N ASP A 18 34.07 25.10 -25.42
CA ASP A 18 35.18 24.19 -25.20
C ASP A 18 35.95 23.94 -26.52
N ASP A 19 36.58 24.99 -27.05
CA ASP A 19 37.60 24.89 -28.12
C ASP A 19 38.93 24.29 -27.61
N SER A 20 38.89 23.58 -26.47
CA SER A 20 39.99 22.72 -26.04
C SER A 20 39.98 21.46 -26.90
N ILE A 21 40.48 21.59 -28.13
CA ILE A 21 40.93 20.50 -28.99
C ILE A 21 41.95 19.70 -28.17
N LEU A 22 41.46 18.67 -27.48
CA LEU A 22 42.28 17.62 -26.92
C LEU A 22 42.93 16.93 -28.13
N ILE A 23 44.14 17.39 -28.48
CA ILE A 23 45.07 16.62 -29.29
C ILE A 23 45.42 15.40 -28.43
N VAL A 24 44.57 14.37 -28.49
CA VAL A 24 44.86 13.05 -27.95
C VAL A 24 45.98 12.53 -28.84
N LYS A 25 47.22 12.84 -28.45
CA LYS A 25 48.41 12.23 -29.05
C LYS A 25 48.24 10.73 -28.90
N GLU A 26 47.86 10.07 -29.98
CA GLU A 26 47.79 8.61 -30.07
C GLU A 26 49.20 8.09 -29.83
N LYS A 27 49.49 7.79 -28.57
CA LYS A 27 50.71 7.08 -28.21
C LYS A 27 50.58 5.69 -28.83
N LYS A 28 51.20 5.50 -30.01
CA LYS A 28 51.42 4.18 -30.62
C LYS A 28 52.07 3.30 -29.55
N LYS A 29 51.27 2.45 -28.91
CA LYS A 29 51.75 1.46 -27.95
C LYS A 29 52.58 0.47 -28.76
N LYS A 30 53.89 0.43 -28.53
CA LYS A 30 54.73 -0.66 -29.05
C LYS A 30 54.27 -1.95 -28.36
N GLU A 31 53.62 -2.83 -29.11
CA GLU A 31 53.23 -4.15 -28.63
C GLU A 31 54.49 -5.02 -28.52
N THR A 32 54.96 -5.22 -27.30
CA THR A 32 56.03 -6.20 -27.02
C THR A 32 55.36 -7.51 -26.63
N HIS A 33 55.45 -8.50 -27.51
CA HIS A 33 55.07 -9.88 -27.20
C HIS A 33 56.25 -10.60 -26.52
N LYS A 34 55.96 -11.43 -25.53
CA LYS A 34 56.94 -12.35 -24.92
C LYS A 34 56.42 -13.78 -24.99
N GLN A 35 57.34 -14.74 -25.05
CA GLN A 35 57.03 -16.17 -24.98
C GLN A 35 57.09 -16.64 -23.52
N SER A 36 56.20 -17.57 -23.17
CA SER A 36 56.19 -18.26 -21.87
C SER A 36 55.68 -19.69 -22.04
N THR A 37 56.16 -20.61 -21.22
CA THR A 37 55.68 -21.99 -21.16
C THR A 37 54.51 -22.14 -20.20
N CYS A 38 53.50 -22.92 -20.58
CA CYS A 38 52.38 -23.25 -19.72
C CYS A 38 52.83 -24.20 -18.61
N ARG A 39 52.55 -23.87 -17.35
CA ARG A 39 52.93 -24.73 -16.21
C ARG A 39 52.23 -26.11 -16.20
N ILE A 40 51.18 -26.31 -16.99
CA ILE A 40 50.34 -27.52 -16.97
C ILE A 40 50.65 -28.43 -18.15
N CYS A 41 50.49 -27.91 -19.38
CA CYS A 41 50.70 -28.67 -20.61
C CYS A 41 52.10 -28.48 -21.21
N GLU A 42 52.95 -27.66 -20.58
CA GLU A 42 54.31 -27.32 -21.04
C GLU A 42 54.38 -26.62 -22.41
N GLU A 43 53.25 -26.40 -23.07
CA GLU A 43 53.16 -25.69 -24.35
C GLU A 43 53.65 -24.24 -24.26
N GLU A 44 54.44 -23.82 -25.25
CA GLU A 44 54.87 -22.44 -25.41
C GLU A 44 53.74 -21.59 -25.98
N PHE A 45 53.50 -20.42 -25.38
CA PHE A 45 52.51 -19.47 -25.88
C PHE A 45 53.04 -18.04 -25.79
N THR A 46 52.58 -17.18 -26.70
CA THR A 46 52.90 -15.76 -26.73
C THR A 46 51.84 -14.96 -25.97
N TYR A 47 52.28 -13.90 -25.29
CA TYR A 47 51.37 -12.98 -24.61
C TYR A 47 51.82 -11.53 -24.72
N GLU A 48 50.85 -10.61 -24.71
CA GLU A 48 51.09 -9.17 -24.67
C GLU A 48 51.57 -8.75 -23.27
N VAL A 49 52.72 -8.08 -23.20
CA VAL A 49 53.25 -7.57 -21.92
C VAL A 49 52.48 -6.32 -21.48
N LYS A 50 51.45 -6.52 -20.66
CA LYS A 50 50.82 -5.44 -19.88
C LYS A 50 51.54 -5.30 -18.53
N LYS A 51 51.47 -4.13 -17.87
CA LYS A 51 52.08 -3.92 -16.54
C LYS A 51 51.56 -5.02 -15.56
N GLY A 52 52.43 -5.90 -15.08
CA GLY A 52 52.05 -7.00 -14.18
C GLY A 52 52.95 -8.24 -14.27
N LYS A 53 52.55 -9.30 -13.54
CA LYS A 53 53.23 -10.61 -13.59
C LYS A 53 52.88 -11.35 -14.89
N ALA A 54 53.85 -12.09 -15.44
CA ALA A 54 53.64 -12.94 -16.62
C ALA A 54 52.57 -14.02 -16.35
N PRO A 55 51.70 -14.33 -17.34
CA PRO A 55 50.75 -15.42 -17.22
C PRO A 55 51.50 -16.76 -17.10
N THR A 56 51.07 -17.61 -16.17
CA THR A 56 51.69 -18.92 -15.93
C THR A 56 50.99 -20.07 -16.69
N LEU A 57 49.86 -19.79 -17.34
CA LEU A 57 49.02 -20.79 -18.02
C LEU A 57 48.66 -20.30 -19.43
N CYS A 58 48.59 -21.24 -20.38
CA CYS A 58 48.16 -20.96 -21.75
C CYS A 58 46.68 -20.53 -21.82
N GLN A 59 46.28 -20.02 -22.98
CA GLN A 59 44.91 -19.54 -23.20
C GLN A 59 43.91 -20.66 -23.54
N SER A 60 44.36 -21.92 -23.69
CA SER A 60 43.49 -23.03 -24.06
C SER A 60 42.37 -23.22 -23.03
N GLU A 61 41.15 -23.46 -23.53
CA GLU A 61 39.98 -23.63 -22.66
C GLU A 61 40.12 -24.85 -21.75
N GLU A 62 40.79 -25.90 -22.24
CA GLU A 62 41.02 -27.15 -21.51
C GLU A 62 41.87 -26.91 -20.27
N CYS A 63 43.05 -26.29 -20.41
CA CYS A 63 43.92 -25.95 -19.27
C CYS A 63 43.27 -24.98 -18.29
N ARG A 64 42.48 -24.02 -18.79
CA ARG A 64 41.75 -23.06 -17.93
C ARG A 64 40.63 -23.75 -17.14
N LYS A 65 39.83 -24.62 -17.75
CA LYS A 65 38.70 -25.27 -17.08
C LYS A 65 39.16 -26.26 -16.01
N THR A 66 40.18 -27.07 -16.29
CA THR A 66 40.70 -28.09 -15.36
C THR A 66 41.40 -27.45 -14.16
N HIS A 67 42.17 -26.38 -14.36
CA HIS A 67 43.03 -25.85 -13.28
C HIS A 67 42.51 -24.58 -12.58
N ARG A 68 41.50 -23.88 -13.12
CA ARG A 68 40.88 -22.74 -12.41
C ARG A 68 40.24 -23.16 -11.08
N ARG A 69 39.80 -24.42 -10.95
CA ARG A 69 39.27 -25.00 -9.71
C ARG A 69 40.38 -25.43 -8.73
N ASN A 70 41.53 -25.90 -9.24
CA ASN A 70 42.62 -26.44 -8.42
C ASN A 70 43.55 -25.36 -7.83
N ILE A 71 43.67 -24.20 -8.48
CA ILE A 71 44.60 -23.13 -8.04
C ILE A 71 44.06 -22.37 -6.82
N ARG A 72 42.74 -22.29 -6.67
CA ARG A 72 42.12 -21.58 -5.55
C ARG A 72 41.69 -22.59 -4.49
N LYS A 73 42.64 -23.08 -3.69
CA LYS A 73 42.29 -23.71 -2.41
C LYS A 73 41.40 -22.72 -1.64
N PRO A 74 40.18 -23.09 -1.23
CA PRO A 74 39.34 -22.20 -0.46
C PRO A 74 40.11 -21.85 0.81
N LYS A 75 40.33 -20.55 1.05
CA LYS A 75 40.95 -20.11 2.30
C LYS A 75 40.10 -20.62 3.45
N PRO A 76 40.70 -21.15 4.54
CA PRO A 76 39.93 -21.58 5.69
C PRO A 76 39.05 -20.41 6.16
N LYS A 77 37.79 -20.71 6.50
CA LYS A 77 36.88 -19.70 7.03
C LYS A 77 37.44 -19.26 8.38
N VAL A 78 37.91 -18.01 8.45
CA VAL A 78 38.32 -17.41 9.72
C VAL A 78 37.05 -17.28 10.58
N ILE A 79 37.03 -17.99 11.70
CA ILE A 79 35.99 -17.88 12.72
C ILE A 79 36.56 -16.94 13.78
N ARG A 80 35.86 -15.84 14.05
CA ARG A 80 36.20 -14.90 15.13
C ARG A 80 35.17 -15.04 16.23
N THR A 81 35.63 -15.19 17.46
CA THR A 81 34.79 -15.28 18.65
C THR A 81 35.04 -14.05 19.50
N ASN A 82 34.00 -13.28 19.82
CA ASN A 82 34.08 -12.16 20.76
C ASN A 82 32.99 -12.30 21.80
N VAL A 83 33.26 -11.87 23.03
CA VAL A 83 32.24 -11.71 24.06
C VAL A 83 31.49 -10.40 23.81
N CYS A 84 30.17 -10.40 24.00
CA CYS A 84 29.34 -9.21 23.83
C CYS A 84 29.77 -8.09 24.79
N ALA A 85 29.92 -6.87 24.28
CA ALA A 85 30.23 -5.66 25.06
C ALA A 85 28.98 -4.99 25.65
N GLY A 86 27.95 -5.77 25.98
CA GLY A 86 26.77 -5.29 26.72
C GLY A 86 27.01 -5.41 28.22
N ASN A 87 26.52 -4.46 29.02
CA ASN A 87 26.88 -4.34 30.44
C ASN A 87 26.51 -5.56 31.32
N GLU A 88 25.70 -6.49 30.83
CA GLU A 88 25.26 -7.71 31.55
C GLU A 88 25.13 -8.91 30.60
N CYS A 89 25.75 -8.86 29.41
CA CYS A 89 25.56 -9.87 28.38
C CYS A 89 26.82 -10.69 28.17
N GLU A 90 26.80 -11.96 28.59
CA GLU A 90 27.91 -12.90 28.42
C GLU A 90 27.86 -13.68 27.10
N ASN A 91 26.94 -13.33 26.19
CA ASN A 91 26.76 -14.06 24.94
C ASN A 91 28.03 -14.01 24.07
N VAL A 92 28.48 -15.19 23.64
CA VAL A 92 29.62 -15.34 22.73
C VAL A 92 29.14 -15.17 21.29
N ILE A 93 29.69 -14.16 20.61
CA ILE A 93 29.38 -13.84 19.22
C ILE A 93 30.35 -14.60 18.31
N VAL A 94 29.84 -15.58 17.57
CA VAL A 94 30.62 -16.35 16.59
C VAL A 94 30.41 -15.76 15.19
N GLN A 95 31.42 -15.06 14.67
CA GLN A 95 31.37 -14.44 13.35
C GLN A 95 32.17 -15.27 12.33
N LYS A 96 31.52 -15.62 11.21
CA LYS A 96 32.14 -16.32 10.08
C LYS A 96 32.36 -15.36 8.91
N GLY A 97 33.56 -15.31 8.35
CA GLY A 97 33.84 -14.63 7.09
C GLY A 97 34.48 -13.24 7.20
N LYS A 98 34.38 -12.46 6.12
CA LYS A 98 35.01 -11.14 6.01
C LYS A 98 34.02 -10.05 6.43
N GLY A 99 34.35 -9.27 7.44
CA GLY A 99 33.52 -8.17 7.93
C GLY A 99 34.18 -7.42 9.08
N ARG A 100 33.54 -6.32 9.51
CA ARG A 100 33.90 -5.63 10.74
C ARG A 100 33.57 -6.53 11.94
N THR A 101 34.38 -6.46 12.98
CA THR A 101 34.18 -7.19 14.23
C THR A 101 32.89 -6.72 14.89
N ILE A 102 31.94 -7.63 15.09
CA ILE A 102 30.69 -7.32 15.80
C ILE A 102 31.00 -7.29 17.29
N THR A 103 30.73 -6.15 17.95
CA THR A 103 31.03 -5.94 19.37
C THR A 103 29.86 -6.26 20.30
N ARG A 104 28.62 -6.25 19.80
CA ARG A 104 27.41 -6.47 20.60
C ARG A 104 26.51 -7.49 19.92
N CYS A 105 25.90 -8.38 20.70
CA CYS A 105 24.89 -9.32 20.22
C CYS A 105 23.64 -8.58 19.72
N GLU A 106 22.77 -9.28 19.00
CA GLU A 106 21.58 -8.68 18.37
C GLU A 106 20.66 -8.02 19.41
N ASP A 107 20.42 -8.68 20.54
CA ASP A 107 19.55 -8.15 21.61
C ASP A 107 20.11 -6.86 22.21
N CYS A 108 21.40 -6.84 22.54
CA CYS A 108 22.07 -5.63 23.05
C CYS A 108 22.08 -4.50 22.02
N GLN A 109 22.18 -4.80 20.73
CA GLN A 109 22.07 -3.80 19.67
C GLN A 109 20.66 -3.22 19.56
N VAL A 110 19.62 -4.04 19.73
CA VAL A 110 18.22 -3.57 19.73
C VAL A 110 18.00 -2.60 20.89
N ILE A 111 18.43 -2.97 22.10
CA ILE A 111 18.31 -2.10 23.29
C ILE A 111 19.07 -0.78 23.09
N LEU A 112 20.31 -0.84 22.63
CA LEU A 112 21.10 0.36 22.34
C LEU A 112 20.42 1.25 21.31
N ARG A 113 19.92 0.67 20.21
CA ARG A 113 19.23 1.41 19.16
C ARG A 113 17.96 2.05 19.68
N GLN A 114 17.19 1.38 20.52
CA GLN A 114 16.01 1.94 21.18
C GLN A 114 16.39 3.14 22.07
N LYS A 115 17.44 3.01 22.90
CA LYS A 115 17.95 4.12 23.74
C LYS A 115 18.41 5.31 22.90
N GLN A 116 19.25 5.08 21.89
CA GLN A 116 19.73 6.12 20.98
C GLN A 116 18.58 6.80 20.22
N ASN A 117 17.59 6.03 19.75
CA ASN A 117 16.41 6.59 19.09
C ASN A 117 15.55 7.41 20.06
N ALA A 118 15.40 6.98 21.32
CA ALA A 118 14.68 7.74 22.33
C ALA A 118 15.39 9.06 22.65
N GLU A 119 16.71 9.04 22.86
CA GLU A 119 17.53 10.24 23.06
C GLU A 119 17.49 11.16 21.84
N TYR A 120 17.61 10.61 20.63
CA TYR A 120 17.51 11.39 19.40
C TYR A 120 16.13 12.03 19.25
N ARG A 121 15.06 11.30 19.53
CA ARG A 121 13.70 11.85 19.54
C ARG A 121 13.57 12.96 20.58
N ALA A 122 14.07 12.77 21.79
CA ALA A 122 14.05 13.80 22.83
C ALA A 122 14.81 15.06 22.39
N LYS A 123 16.00 14.92 21.80
CA LYS A 123 16.82 16.05 21.32
C LYS A 123 16.23 16.77 20.11
N THR A 124 15.58 16.05 19.20
CA THR A 124 15.08 16.61 17.93
C THR A 124 13.58 16.89 17.92
N PHE A 125 12.88 16.62 19.02
CA PHE A 125 11.46 16.92 19.14
C PHE A 125 11.26 18.43 19.28
N VAL A 126 10.98 19.06 18.15
CA VAL A 126 10.45 20.43 18.08
C VAL A 126 8.93 20.32 18.02
N PRO A 127 8.18 20.81 19.02
CA PRO A 127 6.72 20.84 18.96
C PRO A 127 6.30 21.81 17.86
N LEU A 128 6.03 21.28 16.67
CA LEU A 128 5.48 22.09 15.58
C LEU A 128 3.98 22.27 15.85
N GLN A 129 3.57 23.50 16.10
CA GLN A 129 2.16 23.89 16.06
C GLN A 129 1.82 24.21 14.61
N ARG A 130 0.84 23.51 14.06
CA ARG A 130 0.35 23.74 12.71
C ARG A 130 -1.11 24.15 12.77
N VAL A 131 -1.45 25.22 12.08
CA VAL A 131 -2.81 25.69 11.89
C VAL A 131 -3.18 25.45 10.43
N GLY A 132 -4.34 24.84 10.19
CA GLY A 132 -4.86 24.57 8.86
C GLY A 132 -6.30 25.04 8.73
N ALA A 133 -6.74 25.23 7.50
CA ALA A 133 -8.14 25.50 7.17
C ALA A 133 -8.72 24.32 6.38
N CYS A 134 -10.03 24.09 6.53
CA CYS A 134 -10.76 23.10 5.76
C CYS A 134 -10.75 23.47 4.26
N ILE A 135 -10.38 22.55 3.38
CA ILE A 135 -10.36 22.80 1.93
C ILE A 135 -11.75 23.14 1.35
N ASP A 136 -12.82 22.57 1.92
CA ASP A 136 -14.17 22.67 1.35
C ASP A 136 -14.95 23.91 1.84
N CYS A 137 -14.70 24.36 3.07
CA CYS A 137 -15.46 25.46 3.69
C CYS A 137 -14.60 26.53 4.37
N ASN A 138 -13.28 26.43 4.26
CA ASN A 138 -12.29 27.34 4.85
C ASN A 138 -12.42 27.60 6.37
N CYS A 139 -13.20 26.80 7.11
CA CYS A 139 -13.23 26.92 8.56
C CYS A 139 -11.88 26.53 9.17
N GLN A 140 -11.50 27.23 10.23
CA GLN A 140 -10.25 26.98 10.94
C GLN A 140 -10.32 25.61 11.64
N LEU A 141 -9.31 24.78 11.41
CA LEU A 141 -9.19 23.47 12.05
C LEU A 141 -8.43 23.60 13.38
N GLU A 142 -8.66 22.65 14.28
CA GLU A 142 -7.96 22.54 15.56
C GLU A 142 -6.43 22.55 15.34
N THR A 143 -5.73 23.29 16.20
CA THR A 143 -4.28 23.34 16.18
C THR A 143 -3.73 21.97 16.56
N MET A 144 -3.00 21.34 15.65
CA MET A 144 -2.34 20.07 15.94
C MET A 144 -0.90 20.30 16.36
N THR A 145 -0.51 19.71 17.49
CA THR A 145 0.88 19.62 17.93
C THR A 145 1.53 18.36 17.38
N GLY A 146 2.66 18.50 16.68
CA GLY A 146 3.50 17.38 16.28
C GLY A 146 3.74 17.26 14.76
N ARG A 147 4.36 16.14 14.35
CA ARG A 147 4.78 15.90 12.96
C ARG A 147 3.74 15.23 12.06
N GLY A 148 2.58 14.85 12.61
CA GLY A 148 1.50 14.18 11.88
C GLY A 148 0.97 15.00 10.69
N LYS A 149 0.33 14.32 9.73
CA LYS A 149 -0.38 14.99 8.63
C LYS A 149 -1.59 15.74 9.20
N MET A 150 -1.72 17.03 8.87
CA MET A 150 -2.91 17.79 9.26
C MET A 150 -4.15 17.24 8.56
N LYS A 151 -5.30 17.31 9.25
CA LYS A 151 -6.59 17.07 8.63
C LYS A 151 -6.80 18.10 7.52
N LEU A 152 -7.26 17.65 6.37
CA LEU A 152 -7.53 18.53 5.22
C LEU A 152 -8.94 19.12 5.23
N ARG A 153 -9.86 18.49 5.98
CA ARG A 153 -11.28 18.86 6.05
C ARG A 153 -11.76 18.85 7.49
N CYS A 154 -12.74 19.69 7.79
CA CYS A 154 -13.45 19.63 9.06
C CYS A 154 -14.30 18.37 9.16
N VAL A 155 -14.78 18.04 10.36
CA VAL A 155 -15.53 16.81 10.62
C VAL A 155 -16.78 16.70 9.74
N GLU A 156 -17.50 17.81 9.54
CA GLU A 156 -18.71 17.83 8.73
C GLU A 156 -18.42 17.60 7.24
N CYS A 157 -17.45 18.34 6.68
CA CYS A 157 -17.04 18.19 5.29
C CYS A 157 -16.43 16.81 5.03
N GLN A 158 -15.70 16.25 5.99
CA GLN A 158 -15.17 14.88 5.90
C GLN A 158 -16.31 13.85 5.87
N LYS A 159 -17.34 13.98 6.72
CA LYS A 159 -18.53 13.11 6.68
C LYS A 159 -19.24 13.19 5.33
N LYS A 160 -19.44 14.41 4.80
CA LYS A 160 -20.04 14.62 3.46
C LYS A 160 -19.20 13.96 2.36
N ASN A 161 -17.87 14.09 2.42
CA ASN A 161 -16.96 13.47 1.47
C ASN A 161 -17.00 11.94 1.53
N HIS A 162 -16.95 11.36 2.73
CA HIS A 162 -17.06 9.91 2.90
C HIS A 162 -18.40 9.40 2.36
N ALA A 163 -19.51 10.11 2.60
CA ALA A 163 -20.81 9.75 2.05
C ALA A 163 -20.87 9.90 0.51
N LYS A 164 -20.14 10.84 -0.08
CA LYS A 164 -20.01 10.99 -1.53
C LYS A 164 -19.21 9.82 -2.13
N ILE A 165 -18.02 9.54 -1.59
CA ILE A 165 -17.16 8.43 -2.02
C ILE A 165 -17.90 7.08 -1.87
N ALA A 166 -18.61 6.89 -0.76
CA ALA A 166 -19.39 5.67 -0.54
C ALA A 166 -20.52 5.52 -1.58
N ARG A 167 -21.21 6.60 -1.94
CA ARG A 167 -22.24 6.59 -3.00
C ARG A 167 -21.64 6.29 -4.37
N GLU A 168 -20.51 6.91 -4.72
CA GLU A 168 -19.81 6.67 -5.98
C GLU A 168 -19.30 5.23 -6.07
N SER A 169 -18.64 4.74 -5.02
CA SER A 169 -18.20 3.34 -4.89
C SER A 169 -19.37 2.37 -4.99
N ALA A 170 -20.51 2.67 -4.36
CA ALA A 170 -21.68 1.82 -4.45
C ALA A 170 -22.25 1.75 -5.88
N LYS A 171 -22.23 2.87 -6.60
CA LYS A 171 -22.67 2.95 -8.01
C LYS A 171 -21.74 2.17 -8.94
N THR A 172 -20.44 2.17 -8.70
CA THR A 172 -19.47 1.46 -9.55
C THR A 172 -19.40 -0.03 -9.24
N ASN A 173 -19.45 -0.40 -7.96
CA ASN A 173 -19.15 -1.78 -7.53
C ASN A 173 -20.38 -2.67 -7.45
N TYR A 174 -21.59 -2.11 -7.37
CA TYR A 174 -22.81 -2.91 -7.25
C TYR A 174 -23.73 -2.71 -8.44
N LYS A 175 -24.02 -3.82 -9.12
CA LYS A 175 -25.11 -3.86 -10.10
C LYS A 175 -26.45 -3.72 -9.36
N PRO A 176 -27.44 -3.00 -9.93
CA PRO A 176 -28.78 -2.96 -9.37
C PRO A 176 -29.32 -4.40 -9.29
N VAL A 177 -29.72 -4.81 -8.08
CA VAL A 177 -30.35 -6.11 -7.87
C VAL A 177 -31.84 -5.93 -8.11
N VAL A 178 -32.36 -6.54 -9.16
CA VAL A 178 -33.79 -6.62 -9.44
C VAL A 178 -34.34 -7.85 -8.73
N ARG A 179 -35.37 -7.68 -7.91
CA ARG A 179 -36.03 -8.77 -7.17
C ARG A 179 -37.52 -8.77 -7.47
N LYS A 180 -38.07 -9.95 -7.72
CA LYS A 180 -39.51 -10.14 -7.93
C LYS A 180 -40.21 -10.30 -6.58
N PHE A 181 -41.39 -9.71 -6.43
CA PHE A 181 -42.28 -9.91 -5.28
C PHE A 181 -43.73 -9.98 -5.73
N THR A 182 -44.55 -10.73 -5.00
CA THR A 182 -45.99 -10.80 -5.20
C THR A 182 -46.70 -9.83 -4.26
N CYS A 183 -47.59 -9.00 -4.81
CA CYS A 183 -48.37 -8.06 -4.00
C CYS A 183 -49.43 -8.81 -3.19
N ARG A 184 -49.50 -8.59 -1.87
CA ARG A 184 -50.50 -9.25 -1.00
C ARG A 184 -51.96 -8.89 -1.32
N LEU A 185 -52.22 -7.73 -1.93
CA LEU A 185 -53.59 -7.25 -2.18
C LEU A 185 -54.11 -7.58 -3.59
N CYS A 186 -53.25 -7.56 -4.60
CA CYS A 186 -53.65 -7.83 -5.98
C CYS A 186 -53.03 -9.10 -6.57
N GLU A 187 -52.17 -9.79 -5.82
CA GLU A 187 -51.51 -11.06 -6.17
C GLU A 187 -50.64 -11.03 -7.43
N LYS A 188 -50.46 -9.85 -8.05
CA LYS A 188 -49.60 -9.67 -9.21
C LYS A 188 -48.12 -9.66 -8.82
N GLU A 189 -47.28 -10.19 -9.71
CA GLU A 189 -45.83 -10.09 -9.62
C GLU A 189 -45.35 -8.70 -10.04
N HIS A 190 -44.44 -8.13 -9.26
CA HIS A 190 -43.80 -6.85 -9.52
C HIS A 190 -42.29 -6.96 -9.30
N GLU A 191 -41.55 -6.05 -9.95
CA GLU A 191 -40.11 -5.94 -9.79
C GLU A 191 -39.75 -4.79 -8.85
N GLN A 192 -38.81 -5.05 -7.95
CA GLN A 192 -38.23 -4.06 -7.06
C GLN A 192 -36.74 -3.96 -7.32
N GLU A 193 -36.31 -2.78 -7.76
CA GLU A 193 -34.89 -2.44 -7.89
C GLU A 193 -34.30 -1.95 -6.56
N GLY A 194 -33.09 -2.42 -6.24
CA GLY A 194 -32.28 -1.88 -5.15
C GLY A 194 -32.16 -2.78 -3.92
N ARG A 195 -31.50 -2.26 -2.87
CA ARG A 195 -31.24 -2.96 -1.60
C ARG A 195 -32.31 -2.60 -0.56
N GLY A 196 -32.69 -3.56 0.28
CA GLY A 196 -33.73 -3.39 1.29
C GLY A 196 -34.63 -4.61 1.43
N LYS A 197 -35.61 -4.53 2.33
CA LYS A 197 -36.68 -5.54 2.47
C LYS A 197 -37.57 -5.52 1.23
N LEU A 198 -38.06 -6.68 0.81
CA LEU A 198 -39.05 -6.78 -0.27
C LEU A 198 -40.33 -6.07 0.17
N ARG A 199 -40.92 -5.28 -0.72
CA ARG A 199 -42.24 -4.68 -0.50
C ARG A 199 -43.29 -5.78 -0.39
N VAL A 200 -44.28 -5.57 0.48
CA VAL A 200 -45.42 -6.49 0.64
C VAL A 200 -46.57 -6.10 -0.29
N GLN A 201 -46.63 -4.84 -0.71
CA GLN A 201 -47.68 -4.27 -1.53
C GLN A 201 -47.09 -3.51 -2.71
N CYS A 202 -47.74 -3.55 -3.87
CA CYS A 202 -47.37 -2.74 -5.03
C CYS A 202 -47.71 -1.26 -4.81
N THR A 203 -47.09 -0.38 -5.58
CA THR A 203 -47.26 1.09 -5.47
C THR A 203 -48.72 1.50 -5.55
N ASP A 204 -49.47 0.87 -6.44
CA ASP A 204 -50.87 1.18 -6.70
C ASP A 204 -51.74 0.78 -5.50
N CYS A 205 -51.48 -0.38 -4.92
CA CYS A 205 -52.15 -0.86 -3.72
C CYS A 205 -51.81 -0.05 -2.47
N VAL A 206 -50.60 0.49 -2.36
CA VAL A 206 -50.21 1.38 -1.25
C VAL A 206 -50.91 2.74 -1.33
N SER A 207 -51.11 3.27 -2.54
CA SER A 207 -51.81 4.55 -2.73
C SER A 207 -53.31 4.48 -2.47
N LYS A 208 -53.91 3.27 -2.47
CA LYS A 208 -55.31 3.10 -2.11
C LYS A 208 -55.44 3.34 -0.61
N PRO A 209 -56.31 4.26 -0.17
CA PRO A 209 -56.58 4.41 1.25
C PRO A 209 -57.08 3.06 1.75
N THR A 210 -56.30 2.39 2.60
CA THR A 210 -56.79 1.20 3.27
C THR A 210 -58.04 1.62 4.02
N PRO A 211 -59.19 0.93 3.83
CA PRO A 211 -60.36 1.21 4.63
C PRO A 211 -59.88 1.13 6.08
N LYS A 212 -60.00 2.23 6.83
CA LYS A 212 -59.65 2.23 8.23
C LYS A 212 -60.51 1.14 8.83
N THR A 213 -59.91 -0.01 9.17
CA THR A 213 -60.57 -1.04 9.96
C THR A 213 -61.13 -0.28 11.15
N LYS A 214 -62.47 -0.30 11.28
CA LYS A 214 -63.14 0.41 12.37
C LYS A 214 -62.39 0.02 13.63
N SER A 215 -61.94 1.02 14.39
CA SER A 215 -61.20 0.69 15.62
C SER A 215 -62.07 -0.25 16.44
N ALA A 216 -61.49 -1.22 17.15
CA ALA A 216 -62.28 -2.13 17.98
C ALA A 216 -63.24 -1.36 18.92
N ALA A 217 -62.85 -0.15 19.33
CA ALA A 217 -63.71 0.77 20.09
C ALA A 217 -64.94 1.28 19.30
N GLN A 218 -64.81 1.55 18.00
CA GLN A 218 -65.93 1.94 17.13
C GLN A 218 -66.86 0.77 16.85
N GLU A 219 -66.34 -0.44 16.63
CA GLU A 219 -67.16 -1.63 16.50
C GLU A 219 -67.95 -1.89 17.80
N LEU A 220 -67.29 -1.74 18.95
CA LEU A 220 -67.92 -1.93 20.27
C LEU A 220 -68.95 -0.83 20.59
N LEU A 221 -68.73 0.40 20.12
CA LEU A 221 -69.72 1.48 20.24
C LEU A 221 -70.93 1.24 19.34
N GLU A 222 -70.72 0.74 18.12
CA GLU A 222 -71.79 0.40 17.20
C GLU A 222 -72.65 -0.73 17.78
N THR A 223 -72.04 -1.77 18.35
CA THR A 223 -72.79 -2.87 19.02
C THR A 223 -73.56 -2.37 20.24
N LEU A 224 -72.95 -1.56 21.11
CA LEU A 224 -73.65 -0.98 22.27
C LEU A 224 -74.81 -0.07 21.84
N SER A 225 -74.63 0.71 20.78
CA SER A 225 -75.71 1.57 20.26
C SER A 225 -76.87 0.74 19.68
N GLN A 226 -76.57 -0.44 19.14
CA GLN A 226 -77.57 -1.35 18.58
C GLN A 226 -78.37 -2.02 19.71
N GLU A 227 -77.68 -2.53 20.74
CA GLU A 227 -78.34 -3.10 21.93
C GLU A 227 -79.25 -2.08 22.65
N GLN A 228 -78.81 -0.82 22.73
CA GLN A 228 -79.63 0.26 23.29
C GLN A 228 -80.89 0.53 22.47
N LYS A 229 -80.82 0.47 21.14
CA LYS A 229 -82.00 0.62 20.27
C LYS A 229 -82.96 -0.55 20.44
N ASP A 230 -82.44 -1.78 20.45
CA ASP A 230 -83.24 -2.99 20.63
C ASP A 230 -83.96 -2.98 22.00
N ALA A 231 -83.28 -2.51 23.05
CA ALA A 231 -83.90 -2.32 24.36
C ALA A 231 -85.03 -1.28 24.32
N ILE A 232 -84.82 -0.13 23.67
CA ILE A 232 -85.86 0.92 23.55
C ILE A 232 -87.08 0.39 22.79
N ASP A 233 -86.87 -0.34 21.69
CA ASP A 233 -87.97 -0.91 20.90
C ASP A 233 -88.75 -1.97 21.68
N MET A 234 -88.04 -2.81 22.47
CA MET A 234 -88.68 -3.75 23.39
C MET A 234 -89.55 -3.03 24.43
N TRP A 235 -89.06 -1.94 25.02
CA TRP A 235 -89.80 -1.15 26.00
C TRP A 235 -91.06 -0.50 25.39
N LYS A 236 -90.97 0.05 24.17
CA LYS A 236 -92.14 0.59 23.45
C LYS A 236 -93.21 -0.47 23.22
N SER A 237 -92.80 -1.69 22.83
CA SER A 237 -93.72 -2.81 22.64
C SER A 237 -94.49 -3.20 23.90
N MET A 238 -93.89 -3.04 25.09
CA MET A 238 -94.54 -3.32 26.37
C MET A 238 -95.50 -2.21 26.81
N LEU A 239 -95.28 -0.97 26.38
CA LEU A 239 -96.13 0.17 26.71
C LEU A 239 -97.34 0.31 25.76
N GLY A 240 -97.39 -0.48 24.69
CA GLY A 240 -98.54 -0.53 23.77
C GLY A 240 -98.66 0.67 22.84
N GLU A 241 -97.55 1.37 22.58
CA GLU A 241 -97.42 2.35 21.49
C GLU A 241 -97.02 1.67 20.17
#